data_AF-X1EX62-F1
#
_entry.id   AF-X1EX62-F1
#
_cell.length_a   1.000
_cell.length_b   1.000
_cell.length_c   1.000
_cell.angle_alpha   90.00
_cell.angle_beta   90.00
_cell.angle_gamma   90.00
#
_symmetry.space_group_name_H-M   'P 1'
#
loop_
_entity.id
_entity.type
_entity.pdbx_description
1 polymer ?
#
loop_
_entity_poly.entity_id
_entity_poly.type
_entity_poly.pdbx_seq_one_letter_code
_entity_poly.pdbx_strand_id
1 'polypeptide(L)'
;DSFSEKKAHRGGKIEIKKDTFIYGVSYFGSFTQHIFTALKNAIPKDDSKFNILMMHFGLEGQDPGSNKPGVKRETRTLKELHDSVNYLALGHYHKQYVFPSKDPWVFNPGSLELNDLRELSYPRGAFLATISGKEYYRKDIKSLTCDNGATDPTLVPNRRFLSISPIDISMTNSFEESIKSVLTSLKKWGVPLQNSKDKVEKSDLSCPIIFFPLVGEVGYS
;
A
#
# COMPACT_ATOMS: atom_id res chain seq x y z
N ASP A 1 31.73 21.04 -5.12
CA ASP A 1 30.94 22.05 -4.40
C ASP A 1 30.08 21.42 -3.33
N SER A 2 30.20 21.98 -2.16
CA SER A 2 30.00 21.39 -0.83
C SER A 2 28.55 20.98 -0.55
N PHE A 3 28.34 19.70 -0.22
CA PHE A 3 27.21 19.26 0.58
C PHE A 3 27.36 19.86 1.99
N SER A 4 26.93 21.11 2.09
CA SER A 4 26.89 21.93 3.29
C SER A 4 26.02 21.28 4.37
N GLU A 5 26.69 20.99 5.48
CA GLU A 5 26.24 21.04 6.86
C GLU A 5 24.95 20.31 7.27
N LYS A 6 25.13 19.36 8.19
CA LYS A 6 24.13 18.66 8.99
C LYS A 6 23.13 19.66 9.61
N LYS A 7 22.04 19.97 8.92
CA LYS A 7 20.83 20.49 9.57
C LYS A 7 20.33 19.43 10.53
N ALA A 8 20.29 19.77 11.82
CA ALA A 8 19.69 18.94 12.84
C ALA A 8 18.25 18.58 12.42
N HIS A 9 18.02 17.31 12.06
CA HIS A 9 16.69 16.74 11.85
C HIS A 9 15.98 16.64 13.21
N ARG A 10 15.60 17.79 13.78
CA ARG A 10 14.78 17.88 14.98
C ARG A 10 13.41 18.42 14.57
N GLY A 11 12.54 17.51 14.12
CA GLY A 11 11.14 17.79 13.84
C GLY A 11 10.55 16.89 12.75
N GLY A 12 9.26 16.59 12.84
CA GLY A 12 8.48 15.91 11.80
C GLY A 12 8.13 16.80 10.61
N LYS A 13 9.06 17.65 10.15
CA LYS A 13 8.89 18.60 9.04
C LYS A 13 10.13 18.65 8.17
N ILE A 14 9.94 18.59 6.85
CA ILE A 14 10.96 18.76 5.82
C ILE A 14 10.47 19.87 4.87
N GLU A 15 11.37 20.76 4.46
CA GLU A 15 11.11 21.77 3.43
C GLU A 15 11.73 21.33 2.11
N ILE A 16 10.93 21.33 1.05
CA ILE A 16 11.33 20.93 -0.31
C ILE A 16 11.07 22.13 -1.21
N LYS A 17 12.10 22.93 -1.51
CA LYS A 17 11.92 24.28 -2.07
C LYS A 17 11.25 25.20 -1.05
N LYS A 18 11.37 26.52 -1.24
CA LYS A 18 11.01 27.55 -0.22
C LYS A 18 9.53 27.54 0.19
N ASP A 19 8.69 26.81 -0.53
CA ASP A 19 7.24 26.96 -0.52
C ASP A 19 6.49 25.61 -0.39
N THR A 20 7.19 24.46 -0.35
CA THR A 20 6.57 23.15 -0.15
C THR A 20 7.12 22.48 1.11
N PHE A 21 6.22 21.93 1.93
CA PHE A 21 6.57 21.32 3.21
C PHE A 21 5.96 19.92 3.34
N ILE A 22 6.77 18.97 3.79
CA ILE A 22 6.34 17.63 4.17
C ILE A 22 6.35 17.52 5.67
N TYR A 23 5.22 17.14 6.23
CA TYR A 23 5.02 16.84 7.64
C TYR A 23 4.85 15.33 7.82
N GLY A 24 5.48 14.75 8.83
CA GLY A 24 5.39 13.33 9.14
C GLY A 24 4.93 13.09 10.57
N VAL A 25 3.94 12.21 10.72
CA VAL A 25 3.38 11.82 12.02
C VAL A 25 3.37 10.31 12.13
N SER A 26 3.94 9.79 13.22
CA SER A 26 3.94 8.36 13.51
C SER A 26 2.52 7.79 13.68
N TYR A 27 2.40 6.47 13.68
CA TYR A 27 1.12 5.80 13.94
C TYR A 27 0.67 5.97 15.40
N PHE A 28 -0.57 6.44 15.60
CA PHE A 28 -1.16 6.65 16.94
C PHE A 28 -2.34 5.70 17.25
N GLY A 29 -2.62 4.72 16.39
CA GLY A 29 -3.72 3.77 16.61
C GLY A 29 -5.08 4.46 16.80
N SER A 30 -5.81 4.03 17.84
CA SER A 30 -7.09 4.62 18.22
C SER A 30 -6.98 6.10 18.63
N PHE A 31 -5.79 6.57 19.00
CA PHE A 31 -5.57 7.95 19.43
C PHE A 31 -5.41 8.95 18.27
N THR A 32 -5.35 8.47 17.03
CA THR A 32 -5.15 9.28 15.82
C THR A 32 -6.08 10.49 15.71
N GLN A 33 -7.37 10.33 16.04
CA GLN A 33 -8.33 11.45 15.94
C GLN A 33 -8.06 12.57 16.95
N HIS A 34 -7.50 12.25 18.11
CA HIS A 34 -7.25 13.22 19.18
C HIS A 34 -6.11 14.20 18.84
N ILE A 35 -5.21 13.82 17.93
CA ILE A 35 -4.08 14.67 17.55
C ILE A 35 -4.38 15.63 16.39
N PHE A 36 -5.50 15.47 15.69
CA PHE A 36 -5.83 16.32 14.53
C PHE A 36 -5.90 17.81 14.87
N THR A 37 -6.45 18.17 16.04
CA THR A 37 -6.48 19.56 16.50
C THR A 37 -5.07 20.12 16.72
N ALA A 38 -4.18 19.33 17.33
CA ALA A 38 -2.80 19.74 17.54
C ALA A 38 -2.05 19.91 16.19
N LEU A 39 -2.30 19.00 15.24
CA LEU A 39 -1.74 19.08 13.89
C LEU A 39 -2.21 20.31 13.13
N LYS A 40 -3.51 20.63 13.20
CA LYS A 40 -4.06 21.86 12.62
C LYS A 40 -3.36 23.11 13.17
N ASN A 41 -3.14 23.16 14.48
CA ASN A 41 -2.46 24.30 15.10
C ASN A 41 -0.96 24.37 14.74
N ALA A 42 -0.32 23.21 14.52
CA ALA A 42 1.09 23.13 14.14
C ALA A 42 1.33 23.40 12.64
N ILE A 43 0.30 23.23 11.80
CA ILE A 43 0.32 23.48 10.35
C ILE A 43 -0.64 24.64 10.06
N PRO A 44 -0.22 25.89 10.28
CA PRO A 44 -1.07 27.04 10.03
C PRO A 44 -1.39 27.14 8.53
N LYS A 45 -2.63 27.54 8.24
CA LYS A 45 -3.05 27.83 6.87
C LYS A 45 -2.20 28.96 6.29
N ASP A 46 -1.67 28.73 5.11
CA ASP A 46 -0.90 29.71 4.33
C ASP A 46 -1.03 29.33 2.85
N ASP A 47 -1.78 30.14 2.10
CA ASP A 47 -2.08 29.85 0.69
C ASP A 47 -0.84 29.95 -0.22
N SER A 48 0.26 30.57 0.27
CA SER A 48 1.55 30.60 -0.44
C SER A 48 2.35 29.29 -0.29
N LYS A 49 1.90 28.37 0.55
CA LYS A 49 2.59 27.11 0.86
C LYS A 49 1.82 25.89 0.38
N PHE A 50 2.55 24.88 -0.05
CA PHE A 50 2.00 23.55 -0.32
C PHE A 50 2.38 22.59 0.81
N ASN A 51 1.41 22.18 1.61
CA ASN A 51 1.61 21.30 2.75
C ASN A 51 1.18 19.87 2.42
N ILE A 52 2.15 18.96 2.52
CA ILE A 52 1.98 17.51 2.46
C ILE A 52 2.02 16.99 3.89
N LEU A 53 0.99 16.27 4.32
CA LEU A 53 0.97 15.60 5.63
C LEU A 53 0.99 14.09 5.41
N MET A 54 1.95 13.39 6.01
CA MET A 54 2.07 11.94 6.00
C MET A 54 1.58 11.37 7.33
N MET A 55 0.59 10.50 7.27
CA MET A 55 0.06 9.79 8.43
C MET A 55 -0.21 8.32 8.11
N HIS A 56 -0.33 7.50 9.15
CA HIS A 56 -0.55 6.07 8.98
C HIS A 56 -1.86 5.66 9.65
N PHE A 57 -3.00 5.84 8.99
CA PHE A 57 -4.30 5.39 9.48
C PHE A 57 -5.26 5.14 8.31
N GLY A 58 -6.29 4.34 8.54
CA GLY A 58 -7.32 4.06 7.53
C GLY A 58 -8.56 4.94 7.70
N LEU A 59 -9.21 5.31 6.59
CA LEU A 59 -10.51 5.96 6.60
C LEU A 59 -11.64 4.94 6.58
N GLU A 60 -12.63 5.12 7.45
CA GLU A 60 -13.79 4.24 7.55
C GLU A 60 -14.46 3.99 6.18
N GLY A 61 -14.80 2.73 5.91
CA GLY A 61 -15.46 2.31 4.68
C GLY A 61 -14.55 2.17 3.45
N GLN A 62 -13.25 2.50 3.55
CA GLN A 62 -12.34 2.36 2.41
C GLN A 62 -11.85 0.93 2.17
N ASP A 63 -11.79 0.10 3.21
CA ASP A 63 -11.40 -1.32 3.14
C ASP A 63 -12.47 -2.25 3.73
N PRO A 64 -13.67 -2.36 3.12
CA PRO A 64 -14.81 -3.07 3.70
C PRO A 64 -14.59 -4.59 3.86
N GLY A 65 -13.62 -5.16 3.15
CA GLY A 65 -13.26 -6.59 3.26
C GLY A 65 -12.40 -6.90 4.49
N SER A 66 -11.84 -5.88 5.14
CA SER A 66 -11.12 -6.01 6.40
C SER A 66 -11.99 -5.45 7.52
N ASN A 67 -12.23 -6.22 8.58
CA ASN A 67 -12.96 -5.74 9.77
C ASN A 67 -12.12 -4.71 10.58
N LYS A 68 -11.24 -3.95 9.91
CA LYS A 68 -10.32 -3.00 10.53
C LYS A 68 -11.06 -1.67 10.77
N PRO A 69 -11.07 -1.14 12.01
CA PRO A 69 -11.66 0.15 12.28
C PRO A 69 -10.90 1.26 11.54
N GLY A 70 -11.61 2.33 11.18
CA GLY A 70 -11.05 3.49 10.50
C GLY A 70 -11.47 4.80 11.16
N VAL A 71 -10.79 5.88 10.81
CA VAL A 71 -11.18 7.24 11.17
C VAL A 71 -12.45 7.61 10.39
N LYS A 72 -13.47 8.11 11.09
CA LYS A 72 -14.72 8.52 10.46
C LYS A 72 -14.46 9.69 9.51
N ARG A 73 -14.92 9.56 8.26
CA ARG A 73 -14.62 10.51 7.18
C ARG A 73 -15.25 11.87 7.41
N GLU A 74 -16.37 11.89 8.12
CA GLU A 74 -17.18 13.09 8.35
C GLU A 74 -16.79 13.83 9.64
N THR A 75 -15.73 13.40 10.33
CA THR A 75 -15.23 14.11 11.52
C THR A 75 -14.87 15.55 11.19
N ARG A 76 -15.31 16.48 12.04
CA ARG A 76 -15.02 17.91 11.91
C ARG A 76 -13.51 18.17 11.88
N THR A 77 -12.75 17.50 12.74
CA THR A 77 -11.30 17.69 12.86
C THR A 77 -10.52 17.24 11.62
N LEU A 78 -10.97 16.19 10.92
CA LEU A 78 -10.37 15.79 9.64
C LEU A 78 -10.67 16.81 8.54
N LYS A 79 -11.90 17.35 8.51
CA LYS A 79 -12.26 18.41 7.55
C LYS A 79 -11.44 19.68 7.78
N GLU A 80 -11.26 20.09 9.03
CA GLU A 80 -10.45 21.26 9.39
C GLU A 80 -8.96 21.07 9.06
N LEU A 81 -8.44 19.84 8.98
CA LEU A 81 -7.08 19.60 8.51
C LEU A 81 -6.92 19.95 7.02
N HIS A 82 -7.95 19.72 6.20
CA HIS A 82 -7.91 20.05 4.77
C HIS A 82 -7.69 21.56 4.52
N ASP A 83 -8.13 22.42 5.44
CA ASP A 83 -7.94 23.88 5.32
C ASP A 83 -6.45 24.29 5.29
N SER A 84 -5.58 23.48 5.90
CA SER A 84 -4.13 23.73 5.97
C SER A 84 -3.30 22.71 5.18
N VAL A 85 -3.86 21.54 4.85
CA VAL A 85 -3.15 20.43 4.22
C VAL A 85 -3.67 20.22 2.81
N ASN A 86 -2.80 20.42 1.82
CA ASN A 86 -3.15 20.27 0.41
C ASN A 86 -3.13 18.80 -0.06
N TYR A 87 -2.31 17.97 0.60
CA TYR A 87 -2.14 16.56 0.29
C TYR A 87 -1.91 15.73 1.55
N LEU A 88 -2.86 14.88 1.92
CA LEU A 88 -2.76 13.91 3.00
C LEU A 88 -2.36 12.54 2.43
N ALA A 89 -1.08 12.20 2.58
CA ALA A 89 -0.52 10.90 2.24
C ALA A 89 -0.82 9.91 3.37
N LEU A 90 -1.69 8.93 3.12
CA LEU A 90 -2.04 7.88 4.07
C LEU A 90 -1.31 6.58 3.79
N GLY A 91 -1.23 5.75 4.83
CA GLY A 91 -0.93 4.33 4.78
C GLY A 91 -1.96 3.54 5.60
N HIS A 92 -1.55 2.40 6.18
CA HIS A 92 -2.35 1.48 7.00
C HIS A 92 -3.24 0.51 6.22
N TYR A 93 -4.08 1.01 5.32
CA TYR A 93 -4.92 0.13 4.50
C TYR A 93 -4.17 -0.31 3.24
N HIS A 94 -4.28 -1.59 2.92
CA HIS A 94 -3.58 -2.20 1.77
C HIS A 94 -4.30 -1.95 0.45
N LYS A 95 -5.54 -1.45 0.51
CA LYS A 95 -6.31 -1.04 -0.66
C LYS A 95 -5.95 0.37 -1.10
N GLN A 96 -5.67 0.57 -2.38
CA GLN A 96 -5.50 1.90 -2.94
C GLN A 96 -6.84 2.66 -2.97
N TYR A 97 -6.85 3.93 -2.52
CA TYR A 97 -8.01 4.81 -2.62
C TYR A 97 -7.64 6.30 -2.60
N VAL A 98 -8.56 7.12 -3.10
CA VAL A 98 -8.52 8.59 -3.00
C VAL A 98 -9.81 9.09 -2.38
N PHE A 99 -9.73 10.17 -1.60
CA PHE A 99 -10.90 10.74 -0.93
C PHE A 99 -10.80 12.27 -0.76
N PRO A 100 -11.92 13.01 -0.86
CA PRO A 100 -13.17 12.60 -1.51
C PRO A 100 -12.98 12.31 -3.01
N SER A 101 -13.97 11.72 -3.68
CA SER A 101 -13.86 11.38 -5.12
C SER A 101 -13.78 12.61 -6.02
N LYS A 102 -14.42 13.72 -5.62
CA LYS A 102 -14.32 15.03 -6.28
C LYS A 102 -13.40 15.93 -5.47
N ASP A 103 -12.37 16.48 -6.12
CA ASP A 103 -11.30 17.25 -5.47
C ASP A 103 -10.62 16.47 -4.32
N PRO A 104 -9.95 15.35 -4.64
CA PRO A 104 -9.29 14.54 -3.63
C PRO A 104 -8.14 15.32 -2.98
N TRP A 105 -8.01 15.15 -1.67
CA TRP A 105 -6.85 15.61 -0.91
C TRP A 105 -6.23 14.50 -0.06
N VAL A 106 -6.96 13.39 0.15
CA VAL A 106 -6.49 12.20 0.85
C VAL A 106 -6.14 11.12 -0.15
N PHE A 107 -4.94 10.56 -0.04
CA PHE A 107 -4.41 9.56 -0.95
C PHE A 107 -3.78 8.42 -0.18
N ASN A 108 -4.31 7.21 -0.33
CA ASN A 108 -3.73 6.00 0.21
C ASN A 108 -3.26 5.10 -0.94
N PRO A 109 -1.96 4.89 -1.15
CA PRO A 109 -1.44 4.14 -2.30
C PRO A 109 -1.74 2.63 -2.21
N GLY A 110 -2.08 2.12 -1.02
CA GLY A 110 -2.24 0.70 -0.76
C GLY A 110 -0.90 0.00 -0.48
N SER A 111 -0.93 -1.33 -0.45
CA SER A 111 0.26 -2.17 -0.32
C SER A 111 0.76 -2.62 -1.68
N LEU A 112 2.09 -2.57 -1.88
CA LEU A 112 2.74 -3.12 -3.07
C LEU A 112 2.65 -4.65 -3.09
N GLU A 113 2.53 -5.30 -1.94
CA GLU A 113 2.51 -6.76 -1.85
C GLU A 113 1.15 -7.27 -1.37
N LEU A 114 0.79 -8.47 -1.81
CA LEU A 114 -0.37 -9.16 -1.29
C LEU A 114 -0.06 -9.69 0.11
N ASN A 115 -0.77 -9.15 1.10
CA ASN A 115 -0.61 -9.55 2.50
C ASN A 115 -1.73 -10.47 2.97
N ASP A 116 -2.85 -10.49 2.23
CA ASP A 116 -4.01 -11.32 2.51
C ASP A 116 -4.72 -11.70 1.20
N LEU A 117 -5.24 -12.93 1.10
CA LEU A 117 -5.91 -13.44 -0.11
C LEU A 117 -7.12 -12.59 -0.52
N ARG A 118 -7.80 -11.93 0.43
CA ARG A 118 -8.92 -11.02 0.15
C ARG A 118 -8.51 -9.80 -0.67
N GLU A 119 -7.23 -9.46 -0.65
CA GLU A 119 -6.67 -8.31 -1.36
C GLU A 119 -6.26 -8.65 -2.80
N LEU A 120 -6.51 -9.87 -3.28
CA LEU A 120 -6.08 -10.30 -4.62
C LEU A 120 -6.63 -9.40 -5.73
N SER A 121 -7.84 -8.89 -5.55
CA SER A 121 -8.50 -8.00 -6.52
C SER A 121 -8.17 -6.51 -6.32
N TYR A 122 -7.36 -6.16 -5.32
CA TYR A 122 -7.08 -4.76 -5.04
C TYR A 122 -6.10 -4.18 -6.07
N PRO A 123 -6.35 -2.98 -6.61
CA PRO A 123 -5.34 -2.27 -7.39
C PRO A 123 -4.16 -1.93 -6.48
N ARG A 124 -2.95 -2.07 -7.01
CA ARG A 124 -1.68 -1.91 -6.29
C ARG A 124 -0.74 -1.02 -7.07
N GLY A 125 0.12 -0.33 -6.32
CA GLY A 125 1.19 0.48 -6.88
C GLY A 125 1.40 1.74 -6.06
N ALA A 126 1.63 2.86 -6.73
CA ALA A 126 1.96 4.13 -6.10
C ALA A 126 1.16 5.28 -6.71
N PHE A 127 1.23 6.45 -6.10
CA PHE A 127 0.78 7.70 -6.71
C PHE A 127 2.00 8.55 -7.08
N LEU A 128 2.06 8.96 -8.35
CA LEU A 128 2.96 10.01 -8.79
C LEU A 128 2.22 11.35 -8.68
N ALA A 129 2.64 12.17 -7.72
CA ALA A 129 2.09 13.50 -7.50
C ALA A 129 3.01 14.56 -8.11
N THR A 130 2.50 15.29 -9.10
CA THR A 130 3.16 16.46 -9.68
C THR A 130 2.53 17.73 -9.14
N ILE A 131 3.34 18.57 -8.48
CA ILE A 131 2.90 19.84 -7.92
C ILE A 131 3.50 20.97 -8.76
N SER A 132 2.64 21.89 -9.20
CA SER A 132 3.01 23.03 -10.04
C SER A 132 2.27 24.29 -9.59
N GLY A 133 2.79 25.46 -9.95
CA GLY A 133 2.25 26.76 -9.52
C GLY A 133 3.10 27.46 -8.46
N LYS A 134 2.83 28.75 -8.24
CA LYS A 134 3.49 29.60 -7.23
C LYS A 134 2.49 30.36 -6.37
N GLU A 135 1.45 30.92 -6.99
CA GLU A 135 0.36 31.62 -6.28
C GLU A 135 -0.86 30.71 -6.08
N TYR A 136 -1.12 29.82 -7.05
CA TYR A 136 -2.15 28.80 -6.96
C TYR A 136 -1.54 27.45 -7.33
N TYR A 137 -1.43 26.57 -6.34
CA TYR A 137 -0.90 25.23 -6.56
C TYR A 137 -1.91 24.36 -7.29
N ARG A 138 -1.43 23.68 -8.34
CA ARG A 138 -2.13 22.58 -9.01
C ARG A 138 -1.42 21.28 -8.70
N LYS A 139 -2.20 20.29 -8.26
CA LYS A 139 -1.77 18.90 -8.06
C LYS A 139 -2.29 18.05 -9.21
N ASP A 140 -1.40 17.33 -9.88
CA ASP A 140 -1.73 16.32 -10.87
C ASP A 140 -1.30 14.95 -10.33
N ILE A 141 -2.25 14.03 -10.19
CA ILE A 141 -2.03 12.74 -9.54
C ILE A 141 -2.25 11.63 -10.54
N LYS A 142 -1.18 10.89 -10.84
CA LYS A 142 -1.22 9.68 -11.67
C LYS A 142 -1.07 8.46 -10.78
N SER A 143 -1.98 7.48 -10.89
CA SER A 143 -1.76 6.17 -10.31
C SER A 143 -0.76 5.40 -11.16
N LEU A 144 0.30 4.91 -10.54
CA LEU A 144 1.27 4.00 -11.13
C LEU A 144 0.87 2.60 -10.68
N THR A 145 0.51 1.73 -11.60
CA THR A 145 0.10 0.36 -11.27
C THR A 145 1.29 -0.58 -11.14
N CYS A 146 1.16 -1.60 -10.30
CA CYS A 146 2.10 -2.71 -10.29
C CYS A 146 1.98 -3.51 -11.58
N ASP A 147 3.12 -3.88 -12.16
CA ASP A 147 3.17 -4.75 -13.35
C ASP A 147 4.38 -5.71 -13.33
N ASN A 148 4.25 -6.81 -14.06
CA ASN A 148 5.09 -8.00 -14.01
C ASN A 148 6.46 -7.82 -14.67
N GLY A 149 7.41 -7.22 -13.95
CA GLY A 149 8.74 -6.96 -14.49
C GLY A 149 8.74 -6.02 -15.70
N ALA A 150 7.68 -5.21 -15.87
CA ALA A 150 7.62 -4.20 -16.91
C ALA A 150 8.73 -3.16 -16.68
N THR A 151 9.37 -2.74 -17.77
CA THR A 151 10.46 -1.75 -17.76
C THR A 151 9.97 -0.32 -17.97
N ASP A 152 8.64 -0.12 -18.05
CA ASP A 152 8.06 1.22 -18.16
C ASP A 152 8.32 1.99 -16.86
N PRO A 153 9.00 3.16 -16.91
CA PRO A 153 9.29 3.95 -15.71
C PRO A 153 8.04 4.54 -15.03
N THR A 154 6.87 4.41 -15.66
CA THR A 154 5.57 4.82 -15.13
C THR A 154 4.79 3.67 -14.48
N LEU A 155 5.41 2.50 -14.32
CA LEU A 155 4.88 1.35 -13.61
C LEU A 155 5.76 1.02 -12.41
N VAL A 156 5.20 0.26 -11.46
CA VAL A 156 5.97 -0.29 -10.34
C VAL A 156 6.27 -1.76 -10.63
N PRO A 157 7.53 -2.14 -10.91
CA PRO A 157 7.87 -3.54 -11.15
C PRO A 157 7.52 -4.39 -9.94
N ASN A 158 6.77 -5.47 -10.16
CA ASN A 158 6.35 -6.41 -9.13
C ASN A 158 6.13 -7.80 -9.73
N ARG A 159 5.92 -8.81 -8.89
CA ARG A 159 5.49 -10.14 -9.35
C ARG A 159 3.99 -10.16 -9.62
N ARG A 160 3.58 -11.00 -10.57
CA ARG A 160 2.18 -11.44 -10.70
C ARG A 160 1.78 -12.29 -9.52
N PHE A 161 0.57 -12.07 -9.03
CA PHE A 161 -0.10 -12.94 -8.08
C PHE A 161 -1.16 -13.73 -8.84
N LEU A 162 -1.12 -15.05 -8.74
CA LEU A 162 -2.06 -15.95 -9.38
C LEU A 162 -2.82 -16.71 -8.31
N SER A 163 -4.15 -16.64 -8.33
CA SER A 163 -4.97 -17.61 -7.62
C SER A 163 -5.37 -18.71 -8.59
N ILE A 164 -5.20 -19.94 -8.15
CA ILE A 164 -5.52 -21.13 -8.94
C ILE A 164 -6.50 -22.02 -8.18
N SER A 165 -7.06 -22.97 -8.92
CA SER A 165 -8.08 -23.88 -8.41
C SER A 165 -7.62 -24.61 -7.14
N PRO A 166 -8.54 -24.87 -6.20
CA PRO A 166 -8.25 -25.68 -5.03
C PRO A 166 -7.61 -27.02 -5.38
N ILE A 167 -6.66 -27.45 -4.55
CA ILE A 167 -6.18 -28.83 -4.57
C ILE A 167 -7.01 -29.61 -3.55
N ASP A 168 -7.78 -30.57 -4.04
CA ASP A 168 -8.54 -31.49 -3.20
C ASP A 168 -7.65 -32.65 -2.75
N ILE A 169 -7.49 -32.78 -1.44
CA ILE A 169 -6.75 -33.86 -0.77
C ILE A 169 -7.68 -34.84 -0.03
N SER A 170 -8.99 -34.66 -0.14
CA SER A 170 -9.99 -35.48 0.59
C SER A 170 -9.94 -36.96 0.22
N MET A 171 -9.42 -37.30 -0.96
CA MET A 171 -9.28 -38.68 -1.43
C MET A 171 -7.97 -39.35 -1.00
N THR A 172 -7.11 -38.65 -0.25
CA THR A 172 -5.82 -39.19 0.20
C THR A 172 -5.94 -39.82 1.59
N ASN A 173 -5.21 -40.91 1.83
CA ASN A 173 -5.34 -41.74 3.02
C ASN A 173 -4.23 -41.50 4.06
N SER A 174 -3.23 -40.69 3.75
CA SER A 174 -2.14 -40.34 4.66
C SER A 174 -1.55 -38.96 4.34
N PHE A 175 -0.86 -38.35 5.30
CA PHE A 175 -0.16 -37.09 5.10
C PHE A 175 0.85 -37.15 3.95
N GLU A 176 1.57 -38.25 3.82
CA GLU A 176 2.54 -38.47 2.73
C GLU A 176 1.85 -38.51 1.36
N GLU A 177 0.68 -39.16 1.28
CA GLU A 177 -0.13 -39.20 0.05
C GLU A 177 -0.68 -37.80 -0.29
N SER A 178 -1.15 -37.04 0.71
CA SER A 178 -1.60 -35.65 0.52
C SER A 178 -0.48 -34.76 -0.02
N ILE A 179 0.72 -34.82 0.57
CA ILE A 179 1.88 -34.06 0.09
C ILE A 179 2.23 -34.44 -1.35
N LYS A 180 2.22 -35.73 -1.68
CA LYS A 180 2.49 -36.20 -3.05
C LYS A 180 1.46 -35.69 -4.05
N SER A 181 0.18 -35.65 -3.67
CA SER A 181 -0.90 -35.09 -4.49
C SER A 181 -0.70 -33.58 -4.75
N VAL A 182 -0.39 -32.82 -3.70
CA VAL A 182 -0.11 -31.38 -3.79
C VAL A 182 1.09 -31.12 -4.70
N LEU A 183 2.23 -31.79 -4.46
CA LEU A 183 3.44 -31.63 -5.27
C LEU A 183 3.22 -32.02 -6.73
N THR A 184 2.41 -33.05 -7.00
CA THR A 184 2.05 -33.45 -8.36
C THR A 184 1.25 -32.35 -9.07
N SER A 185 0.31 -31.72 -8.37
CA SER A 185 -0.49 -30.61 -8.90
C SER A 185 0.37 -29.37 -9.16
N LEU A 186 1.23 -29.00 -8.21
CA LEU A 186 2.19 -27.89 -8.38
C LEU A 186 3.12 -28.12 -9.58
N LYS A 187 3.64 -29.35 -9.75
CA LYS A 187 4.48 -29.70 -10.90
C LYS A 187 3.71 -29.61 -12.23
N LYS A 188 2.43 -30.01 -12.26
CA LYS A 188 1.57 -29.83 -13.46
C LYS A 188 1.40 -28.36 -13.82
N TRP A 189 1.45 -27.46 -12.85
CA TRP A 189 1.43 -26.02 -13.06
C TRP A 189 2.81 -25.41 -13.34
N GLY A 190 3.85 -26.23 -13.50
CA GLY A 190 5.20 -25.77 -13.83
C GLY A 190 6.01 -25.26 -12.65
N VAL A 191 5.59 -25.52 -11.40
CA VAL A 191 6.36 -25.15 -10.21
C VAL A 191 7.54 -26.11 -10.05
N PRO A 192 8.79 -25.62 -10.09
CA PRO A 192 9.97 -26.48 -9.93
C PRO A 192 10.09 -26.98 -8.48
N LEU A 193 10.57 -28.22 -8.33
CA LEU A 193 10.90 -28.76 -7.02
C LEU A 193 12.20 -28.12 -6.51
N GLN A 194 12.34 -28.00 -5.18
CA GLN A 194 13.48 -27.35 -4.53
C GLN A 194 14.86 -27.88 -4.98
N ASN A 195 14.94 -29.17 -5.31
CA ASN A 195 16.18 -29.85 -5.72
C ASN A 195 16.30 -30.05 -7.24
N SER A 196 15.43 -29.42 -8.03
CA SER A 196 15.54 -29.45 -9.48
C SER A 196 16.70 -28.58 -9.99
N LYS A 197 17.17 -28.85 -11.21
CA LYS A 197 18.19 -28.01 -11.87
C LYS A 197 17.63 -26.64 -12.28
N ASP A 198 16.30 -26.52 -12.32
CA ASP A 198 15.56 -25.31 -12.70
C ASP A 198 15.42 -24.39 -11.48
N LYS A 199 16.50 -23.69 -11.13
CA LYS A 199 16.48 -22.69 -10.07
C LYS A 199 15.83 -21.40 -10.58
N VAL A 200 14.82 -20.94 -9.86
CA VAL A 200 14.22 -19.61 -10.10
C VAL A 200 15.05 -18.57 -9.35
N GLU A 201 15.47 -17.53 -10.06
CA GLU A 201 16.15 -16.39 -9.45
C GLU A 201 15.17 -15.60 -8.56
N LYS A 202 15.58 -15.30 -7.32
CA LYS A 202 14.72 -14.55 -6.37
C LYS A 202 14.43 -13.12 -6.82
N SER A 203 15.18 -12.58 -7.78
CA SER A 203 14.96 -11.27 -8.39
C SER A 203 14.12 -11.35 -9.67
N ASP A 204 13.83 -12.56 -10.17
CA ASP A 204 13.02 -12.73 -11.37
C ASP A 204 11.56 -12.38 -11.08
N LEU A 205 11.14 -11.24 -11.64
CA LEU A 205 9.77 -10.75 -11.55
C LEU A 205 8.83 -11.50 -12.51
N SER A 206 9.35 -12.25 -13.49
CA SER A 206 8.53 -13.09 -14.35
C SER A 206 7.95 -14.29 -13.62
N CYS A 207 8.59 -14.73 -12.52
CA CYS A 207 8.08 -15.79 -11.67
C CYS A 207 6.88 -15.30 -10.84
N PRO A 208 5.67 -15.84 -11.04
CA PRO A 208 4.51 -15.44 -10.27
C PRO A 208 4.56 -16.01 -8.84
N ILE A 209 3.86 -15.35 -7.93
CA ILE A 209 3.47 -15.90 -6.64
C ILE A 209 2.12 -16.58 -6.82
N ILE A 210 2.05 -17.85 -6.44
CA ILE A 210 0.86 -18.68 -6.62
C ILE A 210 0.17 -18.87 -5.27
N PHE A 211 -1.14 -18.64 -5.23
CA PHE A 211 -2.02 -18.95 -4.13
C PHE A 211 -3.01 -20.04 -4.53
N PHE A 212 -3.04 -21.11 -3.76
CA PHE A 212 -3.97 -22.21 -3.96
C PHE A 212 -4.54 -22.62 -2.60
N PRO A 213 -5.86 -22.80 -2.49
CA PRO A 213 -6.44 -23.38 -1.29
C PRO A 213 -6.25 -24.91 -1.32
N LEU A 214 -6.12 -25.49 -0.13
CA LEU A 214 -6.22 -26.93 0.08
C LEU A 214 -7.60 -27.24 0.64
N VAL A 215 -8.25 -28.28 0.11
CA VAL A 215 -9.57 -28.72 0.55
C VAL A 215 -9.49 -30.18 0.93
N GLY A 216 -9.98 -30.52 2.11
CA GLY A 216 -10.01 -31.88 2.64
C GLY A 216 -9.45 -31.98 4.05
N GLU A 217 -9.54 -33.18 4.62
CA GLU A 217 -9.01 -33.51 5.94
C GLU A 217 -7.96 -34.60 5.79
N VAL A 218 -6.89 -34.50 6.58
CA VAL A 218 -5.84 -35.52 6.64
C VAL A 218 -5.88 -36.13 8.02
N GLY A 219 -6.18 -37.41 8.10
CA GLY A 219 -6.02 -38.18 9.33
C GLY A 219 -4.55 -38.20 9.73
N TYR A 220 -4.25 -37.74 10.95
CA TYR A 220 -2.93 -37.92 11.55
C TYR A 220 -2.93 -39.28 12.25
N SER A 221 -2.18 -40.25 11.71
CA SER A 221 -1.90 -41.54 12.38
C SER A 221 -0.46 -41.55 12.88
#